data_AF-A0A6J2TCE2-F1
#
_entry.id   AF-A0A6J2TCE2-F1
#
_cell.length_a   1.000
_cell.length_b   1.000
_cell.length_c   1.000
_cell.angle_alpha   90.00
_cell.angle_beta   90.00
_cell.angle_gamma   90.00
#
_symmetry.space_group_name_H-M   'P 1'
#
loop_
_entity.id
_entity.type
_entity.pdbx_description
1 polymer ?
#
loop_
_entity_poly.entity_id
_entity_poly.type
_entity_poly.pdbx_seq_one_letter_code
_entity_poly.pdbx_strand_id
1 'polypeptide(L)'
;MRAVLFMFYTIETVLNIFIMAYHIPGFLAIPGNHAITYDPLTYSVVFYVGTVLTLFASINICTGHTPHMWVEIIRTGLAAFAFIVVSLTTMKDAEQDLNTFYVKLSEDTPVHQFFHYMRGQSIASLCCGVMFLLHCTIVTDVLLSQDSNEFVDDEDDDEDDLEELVKLYAGGAYMHRHLEKYDWFRALTDKRRFSL
;
A
#
# COMPACT_ATOMS: atom_id res chain seq x y z
N MET A 1 -10.33 6.97 -14.25
CA MET A 1 -9.58 7.16 -12.98
C MET A 1 -10.44 7.38 -11.73
N ARG A 2 -11.39 8.32 -11.71
CA ARG A 2 -12.16 8.67 -10.50
C ARG A 2 -12.88 7.48 -9.82
N ALA A 3 -13.49 6.59 -10.61
CA ALA A 3 -14.17 5.40 -10.09
C ALA A 3 -13.19 4.36 -9.48
N VAL A 4 -12.03 4.17 -10.11
CA VAL A 4 -10.97 3.27 -9.62
C VAL A 4 -10.39 3.78 -8.31
N LEU A 5 -10.07 5.08 -8.24
CA LEU A 5 -9.60 5.73 -7.01
C LEU A 5 -10.65 5.59 -5.89
N PHE A 6 -11.93 5.88 -6.18
CA PHE A 6 -13.01 5.73 -5.21
C PHE A 6 -13.13 4.30 -4.67
N MET A 7 -12.96 3.28 -5.53
CA MET A 7 -12.93 1.88 -5.12
C MET A 7 -11.77 1.63 -4.14
N PHE A 8 -10.55 2.07 -4.46
CA PHE A 8 -9.39 1.94 -3.56
C PHE A 8 -9.66 2.60 -2.22
N TYR A 9 -10.14 3.85 -2.21
CA TYR A 9 -10.46 4.55 -0.96
C TYR A 9 -11.50 3.85 -0.12
N THR A 10 -12.53 3.28 -0.76
CA THR A 10 -13.59 2.56 -0.05
C THR A 10 -13.02 1.29 0.59
N ILE A 11 -12.23 0.51 -0.17
CA ILE A 11 -11.60 -0.71 0.34
C ILE A 11 -10.62 -0.38 1.47
N GLU A 12 -9.74 0.61 1.28
CA GLU A 12 -8.79 1.07 2.28
C GLU A 12 -9.49 1.55 3.56
N THR A 13 -10.58 2.31 3.43
CA THR A 13 -11.36 2.79 4.59
C THR A 13 -11.97 1.61 5.35
N VAL A 14 -12.58 0.66 4.65
CA VAL A 14 -13.18 -0.53 5.26
C VAL A 14 -12.12 -1.36 5.98
N LEU A 15 -10.97 -1.62 5.33
CA LEU A 15 -9.86 -2.37 5.94
C LEU A 15 -9.30 -1.64 7.17
N ASN A 16 -9.11 -0.33 7.08
CA ASN A 16 -8.65 0.51 8.19
C ASN A 16 -9.60 0.43 9.39
N ILE A 17 -10.92 0.47 9.17
CA ILE A 17 -11.94 0.33 10.23
C ILE A 17 -11.86 -1.07 10.86
N PHE A 18 -11.76 -2.13 10.07
CA PHE A 18 -11.64 -3.50 10.58
C PHE A 18 -10.37 -3.67 11.44
N ILE A 19 -9.24 -3.13 10.98
CA ILE A 19 -7.97 -3.19 11.71
C ILE A 19 -8.05 -2.41 13.01
N MET A 20 -8.68 -1.24 13.01
CA MET A 20 -8.93 -0.48 14.23
C MET A 20 -9.72 -1.28 15.25
N ALA A 21 -10.73 -2.03 14.79
CA ALA A 21 -11.52 -2.91 15.63
C ALA A 21 -10.71 -4.08 16.22
N TYR A 22 -9.56 -4.46 15.62
CA TYR A 22 -8.62 -5.43 16.19
C TYR A 22 -7.56 -4.79 17.10
N HIS A 23 -7.13 -3.56 16.81
CA HIS A 23 -6.13 -2.85 17.63
C HIS A 23 -6.69 -2.37 18.97
N ILE A 24 -7.92 -1.86 19.01
CA ILE A 24 -8.54 -1.35 20.24
C ILE A 24 -8.65 -2.44 21.33
N PRO A 25 -9.21 -3.64 21.07
CA PRO A 25 -9.29 -4.69 22.07
C PRO A 25 -7.91 -5.22 22.48
N GLY A 26 -6.97 -5.32 21.54
CA GLY A 26 -5.61 -5.75 21.85
C GLY A 26 -4.87 -4.77 22.75
N PHE A 27 -5.08 -3.46 22.59
CA PHE A 27 -4.58 -2.44 23.51
C PHE A 27 -5.23 -2.56 24.90
N LEU A 28 -6.56 -2.73 24.96
CA LEU A 28 -7.30 -2.87 26.22
C LEU A 28 -6.99 -4.17 26.98
N ALA A 29 -6.43 -5.18 26.32
CA ALA A 29 -6.01 -6.44 26.93
C ALA A 29 -4.68 -6.33 27.71
N ILE A 30 -3.95 -5.20 27.63
CA ILE A 30 -2.69 -5.00 28.33
C ILE A 30 -2.96 -4.67 29.81
N PRO A 31 -2.42 -5.44 30.78
CA PRO A 31 -2.66 -5.20 32.20
C PRO A 31 -2.05 -3.86 32.66
N GLY A 32 -2.80 -3.13 33.49
CA GLY A 32 -2.56 -1.74 33.91
C GLY A 32 -1.19 -1.41 34.57
N ASN A 33 -0.35 -2.39 34.87
CA ASN A 33 1.01 -2.19 35.38
C ASN A 33 2.09 -2.16 34.27
N HIS A 34 1.77 -2.57 33.05
CA HIS A 34 2.60 -2.41 31.83
C HIS A 34 2.08 -1.24 30.97
N ALA A 35 1.25 -0.37 31.55
CA ALA A 35 0.24 0.44 30.87
C ALA A 35 0.72 1.53 29.90
N ILE A 36 2.02 1.75 29.75
CA ILE A 36 2.52 2.72 28.76
C ILE A 36 3.85 2.21 28.18
N THR A 37 3.84 1.04 27.56
CA THR A 37 4.80 0.84 26.48
C THR A 37 4.39 1.79 25.36
N TYR A 38 5.28 2.66 24.89
CA TYR A 38 4.96 3.66 23.87
C TYR A 38 4.49 3.02 22.55
N ASP A 39 4.82 1.74 22.33
CA ASP A 39 4.70 1.08 21.04
C ASP A 39 3.24 0.75 20.64
N PRO A 40 2.39 0.10 21.47
CA PRO A 40 1.01 -0.24 21.07
C PRO A 40 0.10 0.99 20.87
N LEU A 41 0.33 2.04 21.65
CA LEU A 41 -0.36 3.33 21.48
C LEU A 41 0.06 3.99 20.17
N THR A 42 1.35 3.97 19.85
CA THR A 42 1.89 4.53 18.61
C THR A 42 1.30 3.83 17.38
N TYR A 43 1.22 2.49 17.39
CA TYR A 43 0.59 1.73 16.30
C TYR A 43 -0.88 2.14 16.11
N SER A 44 -1.64 2.21 17.20
CA SER A 44 -3.06 2.59 17.18
C SER A 44 -3.28 4.01 16.64
N VAL A 45 -2.39 4.96 16.98
CA VAL A 45 -2.42 6.33 16.46
C VAL A 45 -2.14 6.37 14.96
N VAL A 46 -1.16 5.59 14.47
CA VAL A 46 -0.86 5.52 13.03
C VAL A 46 -2.09 5.04 12.24
N PHE A 47 -2.78 4.01 12.70
CA PHE A 47 -4.02 3.56 12.06
C PHE A 47 -5.13 4.59 12.13
N TYR A 48 -5.28 5.28 13.27
CA TYR A 48 -6.27 6.34 13.44
C TYR A 48 -6.07 7.46 12.42
N VAL A 49 -4.84 7.98 12.34
CA VAL A 49 -4.47 9.02 11.38
C VAL A 49 -4.69 8.52 9.94
N GLY A 50 -4.23 7.31 9.62
CA GLY A 50 -4.43 6.72 8.29
C GLY A 50 -5.90 6.60 7.90
N THR A 51 -6.75 6.14 8.82
CA THR A 51 -8.21 6.00 8.61
C THR A 51 -8.85 7.34 8.31
N VAL A 52 -8.54 8.36 9.11
CA VAL A 52 -9.09 9.72 8.96
C VAL A 52 -8.65 10.33 7.63
N LEU A 53 -7.36 10.19 7.27
CA LEU A 53 -6.83 10.70 6.01
C LEU A 53 -7.48 10.03 4.78
N THR A 54 -7.60 8.70 4.78
CA THR A 54 -8.27 7.95 3.70
C THR A 54 -9.75 8.33 3.59
N LEU A 55 -10.44 8.53 4.71
CA LEU A 55 -11.84 8.94 4.73
C LEU A 55 -12.01 10.35 4.13
N PHE A 56 -11.18 11.31 4.50
CA PHE A 56 -11.20 12.64 3.86
C PHE A 56 -10.88 12.58 2.37
N ALA A 57 -9.94 11.72 1.96
CA ALA A 57 -9.62 11.54 0.55
C ALA A 57 -10.82 10.95 -0.24
N SER A 58 -11.57 10.02 0.36
CA SER A 58 -12.81 9.50 -0.23
C SER A 58 -13.87 10.60 -0.43
N ILE A 59 -14.07 11.47 0.57
CA ILE A 59 -15.01 12.60 0.52
C ILE A 59 -14.57 13.61 -0.54
N ASN A 60 -13.28 13.92 -0.63
CA ASN A 60 -12.73 14.85 -1.62
C ASN A 60 -13.02 14.37 -3.05
N ILE A 61 -12.88 13.08 -3.32
CA ILE A 61 -13.24 12.52 -4.63
C ILE A 61 -14.74 12.57 -4.89
N CYS A 62 -15.59 12.32 -3.88
CA CYS A 62 -17.04 12.42 -4.03
C CYS A 62 -17.51 13.86 -4.31
N THR A 63 -16.87 14.85 -3.69
CA THR A 63 -17.18 16.28 -3.84
C THR A 63 -16.64 16.90 -5.13
N GLY A 64 -15.97 16.11 -5.99
CA GLY A 64 -15.49 16.56 -7.29
C GLY A 64 -14.09 17.19 -7.25
N HIS A 65 -13.42 17.16 -6.10
CA HIS A 65 -12.02 17.57 -6.02
C HIS A 65 -11.14 16.45 -6.54
N THR A 66 -10.40 16.71 -7.61
CA THR A 66 -9.45 15.76 -8.19
C THR A 66 -8.05 16.01 -7.61
N PRO A 67 -7.52 15.12 -6.77
CA PRO A 67 -6.18 15.28 -6.23
C PRO A 67 -5.14 15.16 -7.35
N HIS A 68 -4.06 15.93 -7.25
CA HIS A 68 -2.91 15.76 -8.14
C HIS A 68 -2.30 14.37 -7.95
N MET A 69 -2.03 13.66 -9.05
CA MET A 69 -1.50 12.28 -9.03
C MET A 69 -0.21 12.13 -8.21
N TRP A 70 0.67 13.14 -8.22
CA TRP A 70 1.88 13.14 -7.40
C TRP A 70 1.59 13.12 -5.89
N VAL A 71 0.59 13.88 -5.44
CA VAL A 71 0.16 13.92 -4.03
C VAL A 71 -0.40 12.56 -3.63
N GLU A 72 -1.15 11.93 -4.53
CA GLU A 72 -1.68 10.58 -4.35
C GLU A 72 -0.56 9.55 -4.15
N ILE A 73 0.42 9.50 -5.06
CA ILE A 73 1.57 8.59 -4.99
C ILE A 73 2.31 8.74 -3.65
N ILE A 74 2.64 9.98 -3.27
CA ILE A 74 3.37 10.25 -2.02
C ILE A 74 2.54 9.79 -0.82
N ARG A 75 1.24 10.13 -0.79
CA ARG A 75 0.37 9.76 0.34
C ARG A 75 0.21 8.25 0.46
N THR A 76 -0.10 7.56 -0.63
CA THR A 76 -0.27 6.09 -0.62
C THR A 76 1.05 5.37 -0.36
N GLY A 77 2.17 5.88 -0.87
CA GLY A 77 3.49 5.33 -0.61
C GLY A 77 3.92 5.47 0.86
N LEU A 78 3.71 6.65 1.47
CA LEU A 78 3.99 6.86 2.89
C LEU A 78 3.09 6.00 3.78
N ALA A 79 1.80 5.87 3.44
CA ALA A 79 0.87 5.01 4.17
C ALA A 79 1.29 3.53 4.08
N ALA A 80 1.64 3.05 2.88
CA ALA A 80 2.14 1.69 2.68
C ALA A 80 3.38 1.42 3.54
N PHE A 81 4.36 2.32 3.49
CA PHE A 81 5.59 2.21 4.28
C PHE A 81 5.28 2.17 5.78
N ALA A 82 4.45 3.10 6.27
CA ALA A 82 4.08 3.16 7.68
C ALA A 82 3.41 1.86 8.16
N PHE A 83 2.43 1.32 7.39
CA PHE A 83 1.75 0.08 7.77
C PHE A 83 2.64 -1.16 7.69
N ILE A 84 3.62 -1.20 6.78
CA ILE A 84 4.62 -2.28 6.76
C ILE A 84 5.52 -2.18 8.00
N VAL A 85 6.00 -0.98 8.35
CA VAL A 85 6.83 -0.78 9.56
C VAL A 85 6.05 -1.16 10.82
N VAL A 86 4.79 -0.76 10.95
CA VAL A 86 3.92 -1.15 12.07
C VAL A 86 3.73 -2.67 12.11
N SER A 87 3.55 -3.33 10.97
CA SER A 87 3.43 -4.79 10.91
C SER A 87 4.68 -5.49 11.43
N LEU A 88 5.86 -5.07 10.99
CA LEU A 88 7.14 -5.65 11.38
C LEU A 88 7.46 -5.41 12.86
N THR A 89 7.21 -4.20 13.35
CA THR A 89 7.44 -3.83 14.75
C THR A 89 6.47 -4.57 15.68
N THR A 90 5.19 -4.65 15.33
CA THR A 90 4.20 -5.46 16.08
C THR A 90 4.60 -6.94 16.13
N MET A 91 5.12 -7.51 15.04
CA MET A 91 5.58 -8.91 15.04
C MET A 91 6.84 -9.10 15.90
N LYS A 92 7.78 -8.16 15.84
CA LYS A 92 8.98 -8.19 16.67
C LYS A 92 8.62 -8.14 18.15
N ASP A 93 7.66 -7.30 18.53
CA ASP A 93 7.17 -7.21 19.91
C ASP A 93 6.48 -8.52 20.33
N ALA A 94 5.72 -9.15 19.43
CA ALA A 94 5.13 -10.47 19.66
C ALA A 94 6.18 -11.57 19.88
N GLU A 95 7.28 -11.54 19.12
CA GLU A 95 8.39 -12.49 19.26
C GLU A 95 9.16 -12.27 20.57
N GLN A 96 9.40 -11.03 20.98
CA GLN A 96 10.06 -10.70 22.24
C GLN A 96 9.23 -11.13 23.45
N ASP A 97 7.91 -10.94 23.41
CA ASP A 97 7.00 -11.40 24.46
C ASP A 97 6.99 -12.94 24.55
N LEU A 98 6.94 -13.61 23.39
CA LEU A 98 7.01 -15.06 23.31
C LEU A 98 8.35 -15.62 23.82
N ASN A 99 9.48 -15.00 23.48
CA ASN A 99 10.80 -15.41 23.98
C ASN A 99 10.92 -15.19 25.50
N THR A 100 10.39 -14.07 26.01
CA THR A 100 10.31 -13.81 27.46
C THR A 100 9.46 -14.86 28.17
N PHE A 101 8.36 -15.29 27.56
CA PHE A 101 7.54 -16.40 28.05
C PHE A 101 8.30 -17.72 28.08
N TYR A 102 9.02 -18.08 27.02
CA TYR A 102 9.83 -19.32 26.98
C TYR A 102 10.96 -19.33 28.02
N VAL A 103 11.60 -18.19 28.28
CA VAL A 103 12.63 -18.08 29.33
C VAL A 103 12.03 -18.18 30.73
N LYS A 104 10.77 -17.77 30.93
CA LYS A 104 10.03 -17.85 32.20
C LYS A 104 9.23 -19.14 32.38
N LEU A 105 9.34 -20.10 31.45
CA LEU A 105 8.66 -21.40 31.45
C LEU A 105 9.13 -22.37 32.56
N SER A 106 9.60 -21.84 33.70
CA SER A 106 9.72 -22.57 34.95
C SER A 106 8.43 -22.55 35.79
N GLU A 107 7.43 -21.75 35.42
CA GLU A 107 6.15 -21.67 36.14
C GLU A 107 4.96 -21.75 35.16
N ASP A 108 4.05 -22.70 35.41
CA ASP A 108 2.82 -23.02 34.69
C ASP A 108 1.94 -21.79 34.40
N THR A 109 2.26 -21.02 33.35
CA THR A 109 1.45 -19.89 32.90
C THR A 109 0.88 -20.17 31.52
N PRO A 110 -0.43 -19.94 31.30
CA PRO A 110 -1.06 -20.16 30.00
C PRO A 110 -0.48 -19.20 28.96
N VAL A 111 -0.39 -19.67 27.69
CA VAL A 111 -0.02 -18.84 26.53
C VAL A 111 -0.80 -17.53 26.58
N HIS A 112 -0.09 -16.41 26.73
CA HIS A 112 -0.74 -15.13 26.97
C HIS A 112 -1.59 -14.75 25.75
N GLN A 113 -2.90 -14.52 25.95
CA GLN A 113 -3.84 -14.12 24.88
C GLN A 113 -3.34 -12.92 24.06
N PHE A 114 -2.45 -12.12 24.64
CA PHE A 114 -1.75 -11.01 24.02
C PHE A 114 -1.00 -11.40 22.72
N PHE A 115 -0.34 -12.56 22.67
CA PHE A 115 0.37 -13.03 21.47
C PHE A 115 -0.56 -13.22 20.26
N HIS A 116 -1.76 -13.75 20.49
CA HIS A 116 -2.76 -13.94 19.42
C HIS A 116 -3.24 -12.60 18.86
N TYR A 117 -3.43 -11.60 19.72
CA TYR A 117 -3.79 -10.25 19.28
C TYR A 117 -2.67 -9.58 18.49
N MET A 118 -1.42 -9.62 18.97
CA MET A 118 -0.27 -9.01 18.30
C MET A 118 0.00 -9.65 16.93
N ARG A 119 -0.10 -10.97 16.83
CA ARG A 119 0.02 -11.67 15.54
C ARG A 119 -1.10 -11.26 14.58
N GLY A 120 -2.35 -11.19 15.05
CA GLY A 120 -3.48 -10.74 14.24
C GLY A 120 -3.31 -9.31 13.74
N GLN A 121 -2.88 -8.41 14.63
CA GLN A 121 -2.57 -7.01 14.33
C GLN A 121 -1.46 -6.88 13.28
N SER A 122 -0.37 -7.64 13.41
CA SER A 122 0.73 -7.63 12.44
C SER A 122 0.28 -8.08 11.04
N ILE A 123 -0.49 -9.18 10.95
CA ILE A 123 -1.02 -9.68 9.67
C ILE A 123 -1.96 -8.65 9.05
N ALA A 124 -2.87 -8.09 9.84
CA ALA A 124 -3.85 -7.15 9.34
C ALA A 124 -3.18 -5.84 8.87
N SER A 125 -2.20 -5.34 9.62
CA SER A 125 -1.33 -4.21 9.24
C SER A 125 -0.62 -4.47 7.91
N LEU A 126 -0.11 -5.68 7.70
CA LEU A 126 0.56 -6.06 6.46
C LEU A 126 -0.41 -6.04 5.28
N CYS A 127 -1.62 -6.58 5.45
CA CYS A 127 -2.64 -6.55 4.41
C CYS A 127 -2.98 -5.11 3.99
N CYS A 128 -3.12 -4.18 4.94
CA CYS A 128 -3.29 -2.77 4.61
C CYS A 128 -2.07 -2.19 3.89
N GLY A 129 -0.87 -2.43 4.38
CA GLY A 129 0.36 -1.99 3.71
C GLY A 129 0.43 -2.42 2.25
N VAL A 130 0.08 -3.68 1.96
CA VAL A 130 0.03 -4.22 0.58
C VAL A 130 -1.07 -3.53 -0.25
N MET A 131 -2.24 -3.27 0.32
CA MET A 131 -3.31 -2.57 -0.39
C MET A 131 -2.93 -1.13 -0.76
N PHE A 132 -2.31 -0.38 0.16
CA PHE A 132 -1.80 0.96 -0.12
C PHE A 132 -0.64 0.93 -1.14
N LEU A 133 0.20 -0.12 -1.11
CA LEU A 133 1.26 -0.31 -2.11
C LEU A 133 0.67 -0.59 -3.50
N LEU A 134 -0.39 -1.40 -3.58
CA LEU A 134 -1.12 -1.67 -4.81
C LEU A 134 -1.74 -0.38 -5.38
N HIS A 135 -2.40 0.40 -4.52
CA HIS A 135 -2.95 1.71 -4.89
C HIS A 135 -1.84 2.63 -5.42
N CYS A 136 -0.72 2.74 -4.69
CA CYS A 136 0.43 3.54 -5.11
C CYS A 136 0.98 3.10 -6.47
N THR A 137 1.10 1.79 -6.68
CA THR A 137 1.61 1.21 -7.93
C THR A 137 0.71 1.55 -9.10
N ILE A 138 -0.62 1.40 -8.94
CA ILE A 138 -1.59 1.69 -10.00
C ILE A 138 -1.62 3.18 -10.34
N VAL A 139 -1.55 4.07 -9.36
CA VAL A 139 -1.51 5.52 -9.63
C VAL A 139 -0.21 5.91 -10.33
N THR A 140 0.91 5.32 -9.91
CA THR A 140 2.22 5.54 -10.57
C THR A 140 2.18 5.05 -12.01
N ASP A 141 1.60 3.88 -12.24
CA ASP A 141 1.44 3.29 -13.55
C ASP A 141 0.60 4.17 -14.49
N VAL A 142 -0.54 4.67 -14.01
CA VAL A 142 -1.39 5.58 -14.79
C VAL A 142 -0.66 6.89 -15.11
N LEU A 143 0.05 7.46 -14.14
CA LEU A 143 0.83 8.68 -14.36
C LEU A 143 1.88 8.47 -15.47
N LEU A 144 2.59 7.35 -15.46
CA LEU A 144 3.57 6.99 -16.48
C LEU A 144 2.92 6.76 -17.85
N SER A 145 1.72 6.18 -17.89
CA SER A 145 0.99 5.94 -19.14
C SER A 145 0.47 7.24 -19.76
N GLN A 146 0.05 8.23 -18.94
CA GLN A 146 -0.34 9.55 -19.43
C GLN A 146 0.85 10.35 -19.97
N ASP A 147 1.97 10.36 -19.24
CA ASP A 147 3.25 10.93 -19.71
C ASP A 147 3.83 10.17 -20.91
N SER A 148 3.23 9.02 -21.29
CA SER A 148 3.62 8.30 -22.49
C SER A 148 2.85 8.72 -23.74
N ASN A 149 1.54 8.99 -23.61
CA ASN A 149 0.68 9.43 -24.71
C ASN A 149 0.99 10.86 -25.15
N GLU A 150 1.40 11.75 -24.25
CA GLU A 150 1.74 13.16 -24.57
C GLU A 150 2.93 13.30 -25.54
N PHE A 151 3.75 12.26 -25.73
CA PHE A 151 4.87 12.25 -26.68
C PHE A 151 4.54 11.58 -28.03
N VAL A 152 3.33 11.07 -28.22
CA VAL A 152 2.90 10.39 -29.47
C VAL A 152 1.97 11.27 -30.32
N ASP A 153 1.70 12.51 -29.89
CA ASP A 153 0.85 13.48 -30.61
C ASP A 153 1.58 14.25 -31.75
N ASP A 154 2.52 13.60 -32.44
CA ASP A 154 3.00 14.08 -33.74
C ASP A 154 3.04 12.91 -34.73
N GLU A 155 2.16 12.99 -35.73
CA GLU A 155 2.08 12.18 -36.97
C GLU A 155 1.40 10.80 -36.87
N ASP A 156 0.06 10.79 -36.88
CA ASP A 156 -0.74 10.37 -38.06
C ASP A 156 -2.21 10.12 -37.65
N ASP A 157 -3.13 10.89 -38.25
CA ASP A 157 -4.56 10.58 -38.36
C ASP A 157 -4.70 9.24 -39.09
N ASP A 158 -5.34 8.23 -38.48
CA ASP A 158 -6.35 7.38 -39.12
C ASP A 158 -6.94 6.37 -38.11
N GLU A 159 -8.27 6.46 -37.97
CA GLU A 159 -9.25 5.42 -37.60
C GLU A 159 -8.77 4.23 -36.75
N ASP A 160 -9.06 4.29 -35.44
CA ASP A 160 -9.89 3.28 -34.77
C ASP A 160 -10.21 3.75 -33.34
N ASP A 161 -11.52 3.89 -33.05
CA ASP A 161 -12.12 4.05 -31.71
C ASP A 161 -11.88 2.79 -30.85
N LEU A 162 -10.63 2.40 -30.65
CA LEU A 162 -10.25 1.42 -29.65
C LEU A 162 -10.17 2.16 -28.33
N GLU A 163 -11.23 1.99 -27.52
CA GLU A 163 -11.26 2.25 -26.07
C GLU A 163 -9.84 2.36 -25.53
N GLU A 164 -9.44 3.58 -25.16
CA GLU A 164 -8.09 3.94 -24.72
C GLU A 164 -7.68 3.04 -23.56
N LEU A 165 -7.13 1.88 -23.90
CA LEU A 165 -6.89 0.79 -22.97
C LEU A 165 -5.71 1.27 -22.14
N VAL A 166 -5.96 1.63 -20.89
CA VAL A 166 -4.92 2.00 -19.93
C VAL A 166 -3.92 0.85 -19.90
N LYS A 167 -2.82 0.98 -20.64
CA LYS A 167 -1.77 -0.02 -20.70
C LYS A 167 -1.07 0.03 -19.35
N LEU A 168 -1.34 -0.98 -18.52
CA LEU A 168 -0.69 -1.14 -17.22
C LEU A 168 0.77 -1.54 -17.45
N TYR A 169 1.66 -0.55 -17.58
CA TYR A 169 3.10 -0.75 -17.65
C TYR A 169 3.73 -0.52 -16.29
N ALA A 170 3.78 -1.54 -15.44
CA ALA A 170 4.49 -1.47 -14.16
C ALA A 170 5.98 -1.13 -14.41
N GLY A 171 6.31 0.17 -14.45
CA GLY A 171 7.61 0.69 -14.87
C GLY A 171 8.06 0.31 -16.29
N GLY A 172 7.25 -0.42 -17.05
CA GLY A 172 7.63 -1.04 -18.32
C GLY A 172 7.94 -0.01 -19.40
N ALA A 173 7.13 1.04 -19.52
CA ALA A 173 7.34 2.12 -20.48
C ALA A 173 8.57 2.97 -20.11
N TYR A 174 8.77 3.28 -18.82
CA TYR A 174 9.97 3.97 -18.36
C TYR A 174 11.22 3.14 -18.62
N MET A 175 11.19 1.85 -18.26
CA MET A 175 12.29 0.92 -18.52
C MET A 175 12.52 0.74 -20.01
N HIS A 176 11.47 0.65 -20.82
CA HIS A 176 11.54 0.56 -22.27
C HIS A 176 12.18 1.81 -22.88
N ARG A 177 11.71 3.01 -22.55
CA ARG A 177 12.31 4.30 -22.96
C ARG A 177 13.76 4.44 -22.50
N HIS A 178 14.07 3.95 -21.30
CA HIS A 178 15.44 3.97 -20.78
C HIS A 178 16.34 3.01 -21.55
N LEU A 179 15.87 1.79 -21.82
CA LEU A 179 16.58 0.77 -22.57
C LEU A 179 16.71 1.13 -24.05
N GLU A 180 15.74 1.85 -24.62
CA GLU A 180 15.75 2.35 -26.00
C GLU A 180 16.88 3.36 -26.27
N LYS A 181 17.56 3.87 -25.24
CA LYS A 181 18.78 4.67 -25.42
C LYS A 181 20.00 3.85 -25.83
N TYR A 182 19.95 2.53 -25.67
CA TYR A 182 21.06 1.65 -25.95
C TYR A 182 20.89 0.91 -27.28
N ASP A 183 21.93 0.94 -28.11
CA ASP A 183 21.92 0.31 -29.44
C ASP A 183 21.65 -1.20 -29.39
N TRP A 184 22.11 -1.88 -28.34
CA TRP A 184 21.87 -3.31 -28.16
C TRP A 184 20.39 -3.65 -27.97
N PHE A 185 19.63 -2.77 -27.31
CA PHE A 185 18.20 -2.97 -27.07
C PHE A 185 17.40 -2.62 -28.33
N ARG A 186 17.77 -1.54 -29.03
CA ARG A 186 17.19 -1.19 -30.35
C ARG A 186 17.36 -2.33 -31.36
N ALA A 187 18.54 -2.95 -31.40
CA ALA A 187 18.83 -4.10 -32.25
C ALA A 187 18.05 -5.38 -31.85
N LEU A 188 17.59 -5.47 -30.59
CA LEU A 188 16.78 -6.57 -30.08
C LEU A 188 15.29 -6.38 -30.41
N THR A 189 14.78 -5.14 -30.36
CA THR A 189 13.38 -4.81 -30.64
C THR A 189 13.07 -4.58 -32.12
N ASP A 190 14.08 -4.47 -32.98
CA ASP A 190 13.89 -4.35 -34.44
C ASP A 190 13.19 -5.60 -35.00
N LYS A 191 11.93 -5.41 -35.44
CA LYS A 191 11.00 -6.47 -35.91
C LYS A 191 11.56 -7.31 -37.06
N ARG A 192 12.63 -6.87 -37.72
CA ARG A 192 13.32 -7.60 -38.80
C ARG A 192 14.02 -8.90 -38.37
N ARG A 193 14.21 -9.15 -37.06
CA ARG A 193 14.83 -10.41 -36.57
C ARG A 193 13.86 -11.53 -36.20
N PHE A 194 12.57 -11.24 -36.03
CA PHE A 194 11.57 -12.24 -35.65
C PHE A 194 10.72 -12.75 -36.83
N SER A 195 11.00 -12.30 -38.06
CA SER A 195 10.51 -12.93 -39.28
C SER A 195 11.46 -14.06 -39.71
N LEU A 196 11.35 -15.21 -39.06
CA LEU A 196 11.92 -16.49 -39.51
C LEU A 196 10.83 -17.56 -39.45
#